data_AF-A0A1F2Y8T1-F1
#
_entry.id   AF-A0A1F2Y8T1-F1
#
_cell.length_a   1.000
_cell.length_b   1.000
_cell.length_c   1.000
_cell.angle_alpha   90.00
_cell.angle_beta   90.00
_cell.angle_gamma   90.00
#
_symmetry.space_group_name_H-M   'P 1'
#
loop_
_entity.id
_entity.type
_entity.pdbx_description
1 polymer ?
#
loop_
_entity_poly.entity_id
_entity_poly.type
_entity_poly.pdbx_seq_one_letter_code
_entity_poly.pdbx_strand_id
1 'polypeptide(L)'
;MRQNVRVWAVELVQDAMPAEREGRLSTDADGLRFEPTKAGEAAVSLPFRDMTKVRRLRGSPVLMVVCRRGEREVRTAFYFVQPPPLAAFTDDRTDTRLTLPVLRNPKRKARRDNVGYLGVMNREKKAELVAWEREVRAAMTAARGS
;
A
#
# COMPACT_ATOMS: atom_id res chain seq x y z
N MET A 1 -0.82 11.40 16.96
CA MET A 1 -1.32 10.04 17.22
C MET A 1 -2.67 9.90 16.54
N ARG A 2 -2.69 9.16 15.44
CA ARG A 2 -3.88 8.84 14.64
C ARG A 2 -4.38 7.47 15.03
N GLN A 3 -5.69 7.35 15.16
CA GLN A 3 -6.32 6.11 15.56
C GLN A 3 -7.09 5.45 14.41
N ASN A 4 -6.84 4.15 14.27
CA ASN A 4 -7.68 3.09 13.69
C ASN A 4 -8.39 3.43 12.37
N VAL A 5 -7.62 3.54 11.29
CA VAL A 5 -8.18 3.48 9.94
C VAL A 5 -8.13 2.06 9.42
N ARG A 6 -9.25 1.57 8.90
CA ARG A 6 -9.32 0.29 8.21
C ARG A 6 -8.54 0.36 6.90
N VAL A 7 -7.64 -0.59 6.71
CA VAL A 7 -6.78 -0.70 5.52
C VAL A 7 -6.55 -2.14 5.13
N TRP A 8 -6.06 -2.34 3.92
CA TRP A 8 -5.50 -3.61 3.45
C TRP A 8 -4.00 -3.44 3.31
N ALA A 9 -3.23 -4.22 4.08
CA ALA A 9 -1.78 -4.26 4.00
C ALA A 9 -1.34 -5.31 2.97
N VAL A 10 -0.43 -4.91 2.09
CA VAL A 10 0.20 -5.79 1.11
C VAL A 10 1.71 -5.61 1.20
N GLU A 11 2.42 -6.65 1.64
CA GLU A 11 3.88 -6.67 1.61
C GLU A 11 4.35 -7.07 0.20
N LEU A 12 5.15 -6.20 -0.42
CA LEU A 12 5.65 -6.40 -1.78
C LEU A 12 6.97 -7.15 -1.73
N VAL A 13 6.89 -8.47 -1.58
CA VAL A 13 8.05 -9.38 -1.64
C VAL A 13 8.33 -9.75 -3.09
N GLN A 14 9.59 -9.70 -3.49
CA GLN A 14 10.01 -9.82 -4.89
C GLN A 14 9.79 -11.24 -5.47
N ASP A 15 9.70 -12.26 -4.61
CA ASP A 15 9.65 -13.68 -4.99
C ASP A 15 8.45 -14.45 -4.39
N ALA A 16 7.44 -13.73 -3.85
CA ALA A 16 6.23 -14.35 -3.31
C ALA A 16 4.98 -13.66 -3.86
N MET A 17 3.90 -14.41 -4.01
CA MET A 17 2.60 -13.82 -4.30
C MET A 17 2.22 -12.88 -3.14
N PRO A 18 1.96 -11.59 -3.42
CA PRO A 18 1.60 -10.65 -2.38
C PRO A 18 0.29 -11.10 -1.73
N ALA A 19 0.31 -11.29 -0.40
CA ALA A 19 -0.88 -11.60 0.37
C ALA A 19 -1.51 -10.31 0.88
N GLU A 20 -2.79 -10.11 0.59
CA GLU A 20 -3.57 -9.03 1.17
C GLU A 20 -4.03 -9.40 2.58
N ARG A 21 -3.89 -8.45 3.51
CA ARG A 21 -4.29 -8.62 4.91
C ARG A 21 -5.16 -7.43 5.30
N GLU A 22 -6.43 -7.68 5.62
CA GLU A 22 -7.32 -6.65 6.14
C GLU A 22 -7.01 -6.38 7.61
N GLY A 23 -6.96 -5.12 8.00
CA GLY A 23 -6.65 -4.74 9.37
C GLY A 23 -6.85 -3.26 9.63
N ARG A 24 -6.34 -2.81 10.77
CA ARG A 24 -6.38 -1.43 11.19
C ARG A 24 -4.97 -0.84 11.27
N LEU A 25 -4.82 0.38 10.78
CA LEU A 25 -3.60 1.16 10.83
C LEU A 25 -3.74 2.26 11.88
N SER A 26 -2.74 2.39 12.73
CA SER A 26 -2.60 3.46 13.73
C SER A 26 -1.17 3.99 13.76
N THR A 27 -1.00 5.19 14.33
CA THR A 27 0.32 5.74 14.67
C THR A 27 0.44 5.84 16.19
N ASP A 28 1.55 5.36 16.73
CA ASP A 28 1.94 5.59 18.12
C ASP A 28 3.22 6.46 18.17
N ALA A 29 3.87 6.54 19.34
CA ALA A 29 5.08 7.33 19.51
C ALA A 29 6.30 6.72 18.80
N ASP A 30 6.31 5.39 18.64
CA ASP A 30 7.47 4.64 18.16
C ASP A 30 7.38 4.31 16.67
N GLY A 31 6.17 4.23 16.11
CA GLY A 31 5.99 3.86 14.72
C GLY A 31 4.55 3.81 14.20
N LEU A 32 4.44 3.14 13.04
CA LEU A 32 3.17 2.71 12.48
C LEU A 32 2.86 1.30 12.96
N ARG A 33 1.62 1.09 13.41
CA ARG A 33 1.13 -0.22 13.85
C ARG A 33 0.00 -0.67 12.96
N PHE A 34 0.11 -1.90 12.45
CA PHE A 34 -0.94 -2.57 11.69
C PHE A 34 -1.42 -3.80 12.44
N GLU A 35 -2.72 -3.83 12.72
CA GLU A 35 -3.38 -4.92 13.45
C GLU A 35 -4.33 -5.66 12.49
N PRO A 36 -4.00 -6.89 12.08
CA PRO A 36 -4.86 -7.70 11.23
C PRO A 36 -6.20 -8.00 11.91
N THR A 37 -7.26 -8.06 11.12
CA THR A 37 -8.59 -8.45 11.62
C THR A 37 -8.73 -9.96 11.72
N LYS A 38 -7.99 -10.72 10.91
CA LYS A 38 -8.05 -12.18 10.89
C LYS A 38 -7.27 -12.78 12.07
N ALA A 39 -7.93 -13.65 12.84
CA ALA A 39 -7.31 -14.37 13.94
C ALA A 39 -6.12 -15.23 13.46
N GLY A 40 -5.03 -15.23 14.23
CA GLY A 40 -3.80 -15.97 13.92
C GLY A 40 -2.78 -15.19 13.09
N GLU A 41 -3.13 -14.02 12.57
CA GLU A 41 -2.16 -13.15 11.89
C GLU A 41 -1.46 -12.20 12.87
N ALA A 42 -0.13 -12.16 12.81
CA ALA A 42 0.67 -11.31 13.70
C ALA A 42 0.54 -9.81 13.36
N ALA A 43 0.40 -8.97 14.39
CA ALA A 43 0.48 -7.53 14.24
C ALA A 43 1.85 -7.12 13.66
N VAL A 44 1.85 -6.08 12.83
CA VAL A 44 3.06 -5.55 12.21
C VAL A 44 3.37 -4.20 12.84
N SER A 45 4.53 -4.10 13.49
CA SER A 45 5.10 -2.82 13.92
C SER A 45 6.17 -2.38 12.92
N LEU A 46 6.07 -1.13 12.49
CA LEU A 46 7.00 -0.46 11.61
C LEU A 46 7.57 0.75 12.36
N PRO A 47 8.73 0.62 13.02
CA PRO A 47 9.32 1.72 13.77
C PRO A 47 9.74 2.88 12.87
N PHE A 48 9.54 4.13 13.31
CA PHE A 48 9.91 5.31 12.51
C PHE A 48 11.42 5.38 12.20
N ARG A 49 12.25 4.90 13.12
CA ARG A 49 13.71 4.78 12.94
C ARG A 49 14.11 3.87 11.77
N ASP A 50 13.31 2.83 11.52
CA ASP A 50 13.59 1.85 10.48
C ASP A 50 12.95 2.25 9.15
N MET A 51 12.03 3.21 9.14
CA MET A 51 11.42 3.74 7.92
C MET A 51 12.44 4.57 7.14
N THR A 52 12.71 4.16 5.90
CA THR A 52 13.54 4.94 4.96
C THR A 52 12.67 5.91 4.17
N LYS A 53 11.42 5.54 3.87
CA LYS A 53 10.52 6.34 3.03
C LYS A 53 9.05 6.12 3.37
N VAL A 54 8.28 7.21 3.37
CA VAL A 54 6.81 7.19 3.31
C VAL A 54 6.34 8.10 2.19
N ARG A 55 5.38 7.63 1.38
CA ARG A 55 4.74 8.45 0.34
C ARG A 55 3.32 7.97 0.03
N ARG A 56 2.46 8.89 -0.38
CA ARG A 56 1.22 8.53 -1.07
C ARG A 56 1.49 8.20 -2.54
N LEU A 57 0.84 7.18 -3.08
CA LEU A 57 0.86 6.91 -4.51
C LEU A 57 -0.08 7.87 -5.25
N ARG A 58 0.41 8.53 -6.31
CA ARG A 58 -0.41 9.49 -7.07
C ARG A 58 -1.52 8.75 -7.81
N GLY A 59 -2.74 9.30 -7.74
CA GLY A 59 -3.91 8.72 -8.41
C GLY A 59 -4.49 7.47 -7.73
N SER A 60 -4.00 7.10 -6.54
CA SER A 60 -4.44 5.89 -5.84
C SER A 60 -4.58 6.16 -4.34
N PRO A 61 -5.57 5.57 -3.65
CA PRO A 61 -5.77 5.72 -2.21
C PRO A 61 -4.80 4.84 -1.41
N VAL A 62 -3.50 4.92 -1.71
CA VAL A 62 -2.45 4.04 -1.17
C VAL A 62 -1.35 4.85 -0.49
N LEU A 63 -1.01 4.43 0.73
CA LEU A 63 0.19 4.84 1.44
C LEU A 63 1.26 3.77 1.29
N MET A 64 2.41 4.14 0.74
CA MET A 64 3.58 3.26 0.61
C MET A 64 4.56 3.58 1.72
N VAL A 65 4.95 2.54 2.47
CA VAL A 65 5.98 2.61 3.52
C VAL A 65 7.13 1.69 3.12
N VAL A 66 8.35 2.18 3.25
CA VAL A 66 9.58 1.43 3.04
C VAL A 66 10.35 1.42 4.34
N CYS A 67 10.63 0.23 4.85
CA CYS A 67 11.43 0.00 6.04
C CYS A 67 12.70 -0.76 5.69
N ARG A 68 13.80 -0.42 6.37
CA ARG A 68 15.01 -1.22 6.36
C ARG A 68 14.87 -2.32 7.41
N ARG A 69 15.05 -3.58 7.01
CA ARG A 69 15.15 -4.74 7.89
C ARG A 69 16.48 -5.44 7.61
N GLY A 70 17.46 -5.22 8.48
CA GLY A 70 18.85 -5.65 8.25
C GLY A 70 19.44 -4.95 7.02
N GLU A 71 19.80 -5.74 6.01
CA GLU A 71 20.32 -5.24 4.71
C GLU A 71 19.24 -5.07 3.64
N ARG A 72 17.99 -5.47 3.90
CA ARG A 72 16.92 -5.46 2.90
C ARG A 72 15.96 -4.30 3.13
N GLU A 73 15.43 -3.77 2.03
CA GLU A 73 14.26 -2.89 2.07
C GLU A 73 12.98 -3.70 1.92
N VAL A 74 12.07 -3.57 2.87
CA VAL A 74 10.73 -4.13 2.82
C VAL A 74 9.74 -3.03 2.48
N ARG A 75 8.93 -3.25 1.45
CA ARG A 75 7.93 -2.30 0.98
C ARG A 75 6.55 -2.82 1.34
N THR A 76 5.79 -2.00 2.07
CA THR A 76 4.42 -2.31 2.46
C THR A 76 3.48 -1.25 1.89
N ALA A 77 2.50 -1.69 1.11
CA ALA A 77 1.43 -0.86 0.61
C ALA A 77 0.20 -0.98 1.51
N PHE A 78 -0.28 0.14 2.03
CA PHE A 78 -1.54 0.22 2.78
C PHE A 78 -2.61 0.85 1.89
N TYR A 79 -3.57 0.04 1.47
CA TYR A 79 -4.73 0.49 0.70
C TYR A 79 -5.82 0.94 1.66
N PHE A 80 -6.31 2.17 1.49
CA PHE A 80 -7.40 2.73 2.32
C PHE A 80 -8.79 2.32 1.83
N VAL A 81 -8.83 1.46 0.81
CA VAL A 81 -10.00 0.80 0.23
C VAL A 81 -9.59 -0.61 -0.14
N GLN A 82 -10.56 -1.50 -0.31
CA GLN A 82 -10.26 -2.87 -0.71
C GLN A 82 -9.52 -2.85 -2.06
N PRO A 83 -8.31 -3.45 -2.15
CA PRO A 83 -7.59 -3.51 -3.40
C PRO A 83 -8.36 -4.39 -4.40
N PRO A 84 -8.31 -4.09 -5.70
CA PRO A 84 -8.81 -5.01 -6.70
C PRO A 84 -7.99 -6.32 -6.66
N PRO A 85 -8.58 -7.47 -7.05
CA PRO A 85 -7.90 -8.76 -7.01
C PRO A 85 -6.52 -8.71 -7.70
N LEU A 86 -5.47 -9.13 -6.97
CA LEU A 86 -4.07 -9.02 -7.40
C LEU A 86 -3.71 -9.86 -8.64
N ALA A 87 -4.54 -10.87 -8.97
CA ALA A 87 -4.39 -11.70 -10.18
C ALA A 87 -4.39 -10.89 -11.50
N ALA A 88 -4.84 -9.64 -11.49
CA ALA A 88 -4.83 -8.77 -12.65
C ALA A 88 -3.45 -8.13 -12.96
N PHE A 89 -2.46 -8.24 -12.06
CA PHE A 89 -1.19 -7.48 -12.17
C PHE A 89 0.06 -8.34 -12.39
N THR A 90 -0.01 -9.67 -12.30
CA THR A 90 1.15 -10.57 -12.35
C THR A 90 1.58 -11.03 -13.75
N ASP A 91 0.84 -10.71 -14.80
CA ASP A 91 1.18 -11.11 -16.19
C ASP A 91 2.22 -10.19 -16.87
N ASP A 92 2.61 -9.07 -16.26
CA ASP A 92 3.32 -7.98 -16.97
C ASP A 92 4.85 -8.19 -17.12
N ARG A 93 5.35 -9.42 -17.00
CA ARG A 93 6.78 -9.74 -17.26
C ARG A 93 7.04 -10.59 -18.52
N THR A 94 6.00 -11.02 -19.22
CA THR A 94 6.19 -11.80 -20.46
C THR A 94 5.11 -11.45 -21.48
N ASP A 95 5.26 -10.34 -22.21
CA ASP A 95 4.87 -10.36 -23.63
C ASP A 95 5.36 -9.10 -24.35
N THR A 96 6.61 -9.16 -24.81
CA THR A 96 7.03 -8.37 -25.97
C THR A 96 6.90 -9.27 -27.19
N ARG A 97 5.72 -9.31 -27.84
CA ARG A 97 5.56 -9.60 -29.28
C ARG A 97 4.10 -9.48 -29.74
N LEU A 98 3.86 -8.36 -30.44
CA LEU A 98 3.00 -8.18 -31.63
C LEU A 98 1.88 -9.21 -31.88
N THR A 99 0.62 -8.77 -31.83
CA THR A 99 -0.39 -8.91 -32.93
C THR A 99 -1.73 -8.29 -32.51
N LEU A 100 -2.32 -7.46 -33.39
CA LEU A 100 -3.75 -7.08 -33.35
C LEU A 100 -4.58 -8.28 -33.82
N PRO A 101 -5.69 -8.62 -33.15
CA PRO A 101 -6.97 -8.12 -33.65
C PRO A 101 -7.97 -7.68 -32.56
N VAL A 102 -9.00 -7.00 -33.05
CA VAL A 102 -10.12 -6.35 -32.35
C VAL A 102 -11.01 -7.39 -31.64
N LEU A 103 -10.62 -7.81 -30.44
CA LEU A 103 -11.53 -8.37 -29.45
C LEU A 103 -11.44 -7.50 -28.19
N ARG A 104 -12.60 -7.08 -27.67
CA ARG A 104 -12.73 -6.33 -26.41
C ARG A 104 -12.06 -7.13 -25.30
N ASN A 105 -10.78 -6.84 -25.04
CA ASN A 105 -9.98 -7.57 -24.08
C ASN A 105 -10.57 -7.31 -22.67
N PRO A 106 -11.23 -8.30 -22.05
CA PRO A 106 -11.92 -8.11 -20.78
C PRO A 106 -10.93 -7.72 -19.67
N LYS A 107 -9.65 -8.13 -19.79
CA LYS A 107 -8.56 -7.72 -18.89
C LYS A 107 -8.28 -6.22 -18.98
N ARG A 108 -8.31 -5.62 -20.19
CA ARG A 108 -8.09 -4.17 -20.37
C ARG A 108 -9.26 -3.34 -19.85
N LYS A 109 -10.49 -3.85 -19.99
CA LYS A 109 -11.69 -3.22 -19.42
C LYS A 109 -11.66 -3.29 -17.89
N ALA A 110 -11.42 -4.45 -17.29
CA ALA A 110 -11.26 -4.61 -15.85
C ALA A 110 -10.16 -3.70 -15.28
N ARG A 111 -9.01 -3.59 -15.98
CA ARG A 111 -7.93 -2.67 -15.58
C ARG A 111 -8.39 -1.21 -15.59
N ARG A 112 -9.11 -0.78 -16.62
CA ARG A 112 -9.63 0.60 -16.70
C ARG A 112 -10.67 0.88 -15.62
N ASP A 113 -11.56 -0.07 -15.38
CA ASP A 113 -12.63 0.07 -14.38
C ASP A 113 -12.02 0.08 -12.95
N ASN A 114 -10.99 -0.73 -12.69
CA ASN A 114 -10.20 -0.71 -11.45
C ASN A 114 -9.44 0.62 -11.26
N VAL A 115 -8.85 1.17 -12.32
CA VAL A 115 -8.18 2.49 -12.28
C VAL A 115 -9.21 3.60 -12.05
N GLY A 116 -10.40 3.51 -12.64
CA GLY A 116 -11.50 4.42 -12.43
C GLY A 116 -11.98 4.41 -10.97
N TYR A 117 -12.21 3.21 -10.41
CA TYR A 117 -12.61 3.01 -9.02
C TYR A 117 -11.58 3.60 -8.04
N LEU A 118 -10.29 3.25 -8.20
CA LEU A 118 -9.23 3.82 -7.36
C LEU A 118 -9.11 5.34 -7.54
N GLY A 119 -9.38 5.87 -8.74
CA GLY A 119 -9.40 7.30 -9.01
C GLY A 119 -10.50 8.04 -8.25
N VAL A 120 -11.72 7.49 -8.22
CA VAL A 120 -12.85 8.03 -7.45
C VAL A 120 -12.55 7.98 -5.95
N MET A 121 -12.16 6.81 -5.45
CA MET A 121 -11.83 6.65 -4.02
C MET A 121 -10.63 7.50 -3.59
N ASN A 122 -9.66 7.72 -4.48
CA ASN A 122 -8.56 8.65 -4.20
C ASN A 122 -9.07 10.09 -4.04
N ARG A 123 -10.08 10.55 -4.78
CA ARG A 123 -10.62 11.91 -4.56
C ARG A 123 -11.20 12.07 -3.15
N GLU A 124 -11.90 11.04 -2.67
CA GLU A 124 -12.49 11.01 -1.33
C GLU A 124 -11.42 10.89 -0.23
N LYS A 125 -10.45 10.00 -0.43
CA LYS A 125 -9.42 9.66 0.57
C LYS A 125 -8.16 10.51 0.51
N LYS A 126 -8.00 11.39 -0.49
CA LYS A 126 -6.77 12.18 -0.69
C LYS A 126 -6.43 13.03 0.52
N ALA A 127 -7.39 13.74 1.10
CA ALA A 127 -7.14 14.62 2.24
C ALA A 127 -6.63 13.82 3.45
N GLU A 128 -7.27 12.68 3.71
CA GLU A 128 -6.87 11.73 4.76
C GLU A 128 -5.44 11.21 4.52
N LEU A 129 -5.15 10.72 3.31
CA LEU A 129 -3.81 10.20 2.97
C LEU A 129 -2.71 11.25 3.02
N VAL A 130 -2.98 12.48 2.60
CA VAL A 130 -2.01 13.58 2.71
C VAL A 130 -1.72 13.88 4.18
N ALA A 131 -2.74 13.85 5.04
CA ALA A 131 -2.57 14.05 6.47
C ALA A 131 -1.76 12.91 7.11
N TRP A 132 -2.01 11.67 6.70
CA TRP A 132 -1.22 10.49 7.09
C TRP A 132 0.25 10.59 6.62
N GLU A 133 0.50 10.88 5.35
CA GLU A 133 1.86 11.04 4.82
C GLU A 133 2.62 12.13 5.57
N ARG A 134 1.98 13.27 5.84
CA ARG A 134 2.60 14.40 6.55
C ARG A 134 2.93 14.03 7.99
N GLU A 135 2.01 13.40 8.72
CA GLU A 135 2.23 13.01 10.12
C GLU A 135 3.34 11.97 10.25
N VAL A 136 3.33 10.92 9.42
CA VAL A 136 4.38 9.89 9.43
C VAL A 136 5.71 10.50 9.04
N ARG A 137 5.76 11.38 8.03
CA ARG A 137 7.01 12.05 7.65
C ARG A 137 7.55 12.94 8.77
N ALA A 138 6.70 13.69 9.46
CA ALA A 138 7.11 14.51 10.60
C ALA A 138 7.67 13.65 11.75
N ALA A 139 7.01 12.52 12.07
CA ALA A 139 7.48 11.58 13.08
C ALA A 139 8.82 10.93 12.70
N MET A 140 9.01 10.55 11.43
CA MET A 140 10.28 10.05 10.92
C MET A 140 11.41 11.08 11.07
N THR A 141 11.14 12.36 10.80
CA THR A 141 12.14 13.43 10.97
C THR A 141 12.49 13.61 12.45
N ALA A 142 11.49 13.64 13.34
CA ALA A 142 11.72 13.75 14.79
C ALA A 142 12.55 12.56 15.33
N ALA A 143 12.23 11.34 14.92
CA ALA A 143 12.92 10.13 15.37
C ALA A 143 14.37 10.00 14.86
N ARG A 144 14.75 10.74 13.80
CA ARG A 144 16.13 10.77 13.28
C ARG A 144 16.97 11.90 13.86
N GLY A 145 16.32 12.93 14.43
CA GLY A 145 16.98 14.06 15.07
C GLY A 145 17.09 13.92 16.60
N SER A 146 16.54 12.84 17.16
CA SER A 146 16.67 12.45 18.58
C SER A 146 17.74 11.37 18.72
#